data_AF-A0A6A5SV48-F1
#
_entry.id   AF-A0A6A5SV48-F1
#
_cell.length_a   1.000
_cell.length_b   1.000
_cell.length_c   1.000
_cell.angle_alpha   90.00
_cell.angle_beta   90.00
_cell.angle_gamma   90.00
#
_symmetry.space_group_name_H-M   'P 1'
#
loop_
_entity.id
_entity.type
_entity.pdbx_description
1 polymer ?
#
loop_
_entity_poly.entity_id
_entity_poly.type
_entity_poly.pdbx_seq_one_letter_code
_entity_poly.pdbx_strand_id
1 'polypeptide(L)'
;MNPEVVLKRFTPTATDGPKDLNSTQITEESSWRHIRSVLDKAVKDTSSEEAKSLSVAFHKLQVNQELKDYQILGLETALKVRKKQKKKSTVLVLQQHKDYYGGAVFYSPRKIKKAQEKEATKQQEQQEEIARKVERKKERAAAARYQKQVVAEAKAAREVAKKEKEKEKKAKAERMAAAKAEKQQEREAAAAQKALRLSQKTSSTSQQKAKSKPKLKRGAFQLQSGKDSGEGPSQPPQKASRTQTIRALNRYSE
;
A
#
# COMPACT_ATOMS: atom_id res chain seq x y z
N MET A 1 24.52 62.54 49.63
CA MET A 1 23.84 61.78 48.56
C MET A 1 23.43 62.77 47.49
N ASN A 2 23.93 62.65 46.27
CA ASN A 2 23.67 63.61 45.20
C ASN A 2 22.41 63.18 44.40
N PRO A 3 21.30 63.94 44.43
CA PRO A 3 20.02 63.52 43.86
C PRO A 3 20.06 63.39 42.33
N GLU A 4 20.95 64.11 41.66
CA GLU A 4 21.05 64.10 40.19
C GLU A 4 21.50 62.75 39.62
N VAL A 5 22.26 61.97 40.40
CA VAL A 5 22.71 60.62 39.99
C VAL A 5 21.52 59.67 39.93
N VAL A 6 20.51 59.86 40.77
CA VAL A 6 19.28 59.07 40.78
C VAL A 6 18.42 59.44 39.56
N LEU A 7 18.27 60.73 39.27
CA LEU A 7 17.50 61.20 38.12
C LEU A 7 18.08 60.74 36.77
N LYS A 8 19.41 60.73 36.61
CA LYS A 8 20.07 60.24 35.37
C LYS A 8 19.85 58.75 35.08
N ARG A 9 19.51 57.94 36.09
CA ARG A 9 19.21 56.52 35.91
C ARG A 9 17.81 56.26 35.32
N PHE A 10 16.91 57.23 35.47
CA PHE A 10 15.52 57.14 35.00
C PHE A 10 15.23 57.98 33.76
N THR A 11 16.16 58.84 33.33
CA THR A 11 16.07 59.43 31.99
C THR A 11 16.54 58.39 30.97
N PRO A 12 15.65 57.88 30.10
CA PRO A 12 16.09 57.06 28.98
C PRO A 12 17.05 57.92 28.15
N THR A 13 18.31 57.49 28.05
CA THR A 13 19.24 58.03 27.07
C THR A 13 18.56 57.82 25.73
N ALA A 14 18.25 58.90 25.02
CA ALA A 14 17.68 58.88 23.69
C ALA A 14 18.69 58.16 22.77
N THR A 15 18.61 56.84 22.80
CA THR A 15 19.15 55.99 21.76
C THR A 15 18.30 56.35 20.56
N ASP A 16 18.93 56.99 19.58
CA ASP A 16 18.40 57.18 18.24
C ASP A 16 17.55 55.95 17.89
N GLY A 17 16.23 56.12 17.88
CA GLY A 17 15.35 55.13 17.32
C GLY A 17 15.80 54.86 15.88
N PRO A 18 15.68 53.63 15.37
CA PRO A 18 16.08 53.34 14.00
C PRO A 18 15.33 54.31 13.09
N LYS A 19 16.09 55.24 12.50
CA LYS A 19 15.62 56.18 11.49
C LYS A 19 14.86 55.36 10.48
N ASP A 20 13.59 55.69 10.28
CA ASP A 20 12.70 55.04 9.33
C ASP A 20 13.35 55.09 7.94
N LEU A 21 14.09 54.03 7.62
CA LEU A 21 14.67 53.86 6.31
C LEU A 21 13.48 53.64 5.38
N ASN A 22 13.37 54.54 4.41
CA ASN A 22 12.56 54.40 3.20
C ASN A 22 12.97 53.13 2.44
N SER A 23 12.68 51.96 3.00
CA SER A 23 12.87 50.70 2.30
C SER A 23 11.68 50.56 1.36
N THR A 24 11.89 50.74 0.08
CA THR A 24 10.89 50.40 -0.95
C THR A 24 10.69 48.87 -1.08
N GLN A 25 11.40 48.08 -0.26
CA GLN A 25 11.35 46.62 -0.28
C GLN A 25 10.49 46.10 0.87
N ILE A 26 9.43 45.36 0.50
CA ILE A 26 8.62 44.59 1.44
C ILE A 26 9.48 43.42 1.93
N THR A 27 9.72 43.37 3.24
CA THR A 27 10.38 42.27 3.94
C THR A 27 9.35 41.47 4.74
N GLU A 28 9.71 40.27 5.18
CA GLU A 28 8.84 39.38 5.95
C GLU A 28 8.34 39.99 7.27
N GLU A 29 9.10 40.94 7.83
CA GLU A 29 8.78 41.69 9.06
C GLU A 29 8.15 43.07 8.78
N SER A 30 7.88 43.41 7.53
CA SER A 30 7.31 44.72 7.19
C SER A 30 5.91 44.87 7.77
N SER A 31 5.72 45.90 8.60
CA SER A 31 4.42 46.20 9.18
C SER A 31 3.33 46.43 8.12
N TRP A 32 2.07 46.11 8.44
CA TRP A 32 0.91 46.36 7.58
C TRP A 32 0.90 47.78 6.99
N ARG A 33 1.27 48.78 7.81
CA ARG A 33 1.32 50.20 7.40
C ARG A 33 2.34 50.43 6.28
N HIS A 34 3.47 49.73 6.34
CA HIS A 34 4.51 49.80 5.33
C HIS A 34 4.03 49.20 4.01
N ILE A 35 3.46 47.99 4.04
CA ILE A 35 2.99 47.31 2.84
C ILE A 35 1.84 48.09 2.20
N ARG A 36 0.93 48.65 3.02
CA ARG A 36 -0.12 49.54 2.53
C ARG A 36 0.45 50.79 1.87
N SER A 37 1.47 51.43 2.45
CA SER A 37 2.12 52.58 1.82
C SER A 37 2.74 52.23 0.46
N VAL A 38 3.33 51.05 0.32
CA VAL A 38 3.87 50.58 -0.97
C VAL A 38 2.73 50.32 -1.96
N LEU A 39 1.64 49.69 -1.51
CA LEU A 39 0.46 49.45 -2.33
C LEU A 39 -0.16 50.77 -2.83
N ASP A 40 -0.32 51.75 -1.94
CA ASP A 40 -0.88 53.06 -2.25
C ASP A 40 0.01 53.85 -3.22
N LYS A 41 1.34 53.62 -3.22
CA LYS A 41 2.27 54.20 -4.21
C LYS A 41 2.20 53.49 -5.57
N ALA A 42 1.91 52.20 -5.58
CA ALA A 42 1.88 51.39 -6.81
C ALA A 42 0.54 51.52 -7.56
N VAL A 43 -0.56 51.75 -6.84
CA VAL A 43 -1.90 51.88 -7.41
C VAL A 43 -2.18 53.35 -7.75
N LYS A 44 -2.53 53.63 -9.02
CA LYS A 44 -2.82 55.00 -9.49
C LYS A 44 -4.07 55.59 -8.81
N ASP A 45 -5.13 54.80 -8.67
CA ASP A 45 -6.40 55.19 -8.06
C ASP A 45 -6.67 54.40 -6.77
N THR A 46 -6.11 54.86 -5.66
CA THR A 46 -6.28 54.21 -4.34
C THR A 46 -7.72 54.25 -3.82
N SER A 47 -8.54 55.15 -4.35
CA SER A 47 -9.97 55.27 -4.01
C SER A 47 -10.87 54.33 -4.82
N SER A 48 -10.33 53.63 -5.83
CA SER A 48 -11.07 52.63 -6.59
C SER A 48 -11.54 51.49 -5.70
N GLU A 49 -12.74 50.97 -5.96
CA GLU A 49 -13.30 49.84 -5.20
C GLU A 49 -12.42 48.59 -5.29
N GLU A 50 -11.73 48.39 -6.42
CA GLU A 50 -10.77 47.29 -6.61
C GLU A 50 -9.55 47.44 -5.69
N ALA A 51 -9.02 48.67 -5.55
CA ALA A 51 -7.88 48.97 -4.69
C ALA A 51 -8.24 48.78 -3.21
N LYS A 52 -9.42 49.24 -2.79
CA LYS A 52 -9.94 49.02 -1.43
C LYS A 52 -10.14 47.53 -1.15
N SER A 53 -10.74 46.80 -2.09
CA SER A 53 -10.95 45.36 -1.97
C SER A 53 -9.63 44.61 -1.80
N LEU A 54 -8.61 44.97 -2.59
CA LEU A 54 -7.27 44.38 -2.51
C LEU A 54 -6.58 44.72 -1.18
N SER A 55 -6.68 45.96 -0.69
CA SER A 55 -6.18 46.32 0.64
C SER A 55 -6.87 45.50 1.74
N VAL A 56 -8.19 45.31 1.67
CA VAL A 56 -8.92 44.51 2.67
C VAL A 56 -8.50 43.04 2.59
N ALA A 57 -8.35 42.49 1.38
CA ALA A 57 -7.92 41.12 1.18
C ALA A 57 -6.49 40.88 1.72
N PHE A 58 -5.56 41.80 1.45
CA PHE A 58 -4.20 41.71 1.96
C PHE A 58 -4.18 41.80 3.50
N HIS A 59 -4.98 42.69 4.10
CA HIS A 59 -5.08 42.79 5.56
C HIS A 59 -5.59 41.50 6.18
N LYS A 60 -6.65 40.92 5.60
CA LYS A 60 -7.19 39.62 6.05
C LYS A 60 -6.13 38.52 5.94
N LEU A 61 -5.35 38.48 4.87
CA LEU A 61 -4.30 37.49 4.68
C LEU A 61 -3.20 37.63 5.74
N GLN A 62 -2.76 38.86 6.01
CA GLN A 62 -1.76 39.17 7.05
C GLN A 62 -2.24 38.71 8.44
N VAL A 63 -3.45 39.10 8.83
CA VAL A 63 -4.04 38.70 10.13
C VAL A 63 -4.16 37.18 10.23
N ASN A 64 -4.55 36.52 9.15
CA ASN A 64 -4.62 35.06 9.11
C ASN A 64 -3.25 34.39 9.23
N GLN A 65 -2.20 34.99 8.66
CA GLN A 65 -0.83 34.48 8.78
C GLN A 65 -0.35 34.60 10.23
N GLU A 66 -0.48 35.78 10.83
CA GLU A 66 -0.11 36.03 12.23
C GLU A 66 -0.87 35.09 13.17
N LEU A 67 -2.19 34.91 12.97
CA LEU A 67 -2.99 34.00 13.79
C LEU A 67 -2.50 32.56 13.70
N LYS A 68 -2.13 32.08 12.51
CA LYS A 68 -1.55 30.74 12.33
C LYS A 68 -0.21 30.63 13.03
N ASP A 69 0.63 31.65 12.95
CA ASP A 69 1.94 31.64 13.61
C ASP A 69 1.79 31.59 15.14
N TYR A 70 0.85 32.36 15.71
CA TYR A 70 0.50 32.25 17.13
C TYR A 70 -0.10 30.88 17.49
N GLN A 71 -0.91 30.28 16.63
CA GLN A 71 -1.42 28.92 16.85
C GLN A 71 -0.29 27.88 16.85
N ILE A 72 0.65 27.98 15.90
CA ILE A 72 1.83 27.11 15.83
C ILE A 72 2.66 27.28 17.11
N LEU A 73 2.98 28.52 17.51
CA LEU A 73 3.71 28.80 18.74
C LEU A 73 2.98 28.28 19.99
N GLY A 74 1.66 28.45 20.05
CA GLY A 74 0.80 27.91 21.11
C GLY A 74 0.81 26.38 21.17
N LEU A 75 0.73 25.72 20.02
CA LEU A 75 0.82 24.27 19.92
C LEU A 75 2.21 23.76 20.30
N GLU A 76 3.27 24.42 19.86
CA GLU A 76 4.63 24.07 20.23
C GLU A 76 4.89 24.21 21.72
N THR A 77 4.44 25.31 22.32
CA THR A 77 4.55 25.54 23.77
C THR A 77 3.73 24.52 24.55
N ALA A 78 2.49 24.25 24.15
CA ALA A 78 1.66 23.20 24.74
C ALA A 78 2.30 21.82 24.60
N LEU A 79 2.91 21.50 23.45
CA LEU A 79 3.65 20.25 23.25
C LEU A 79 4.89 20.17 24.14
N LYS A 80 5.64 21.26 24.30
CA LYS A 80 6.80 21.34 25.21
C LYS A 80 6.36 21.10 26.66
N VAL A 81 5.28 21.76 27.11
CA VAL A 81 4.70 21.58 28.45
C VAL A 81 4.21 20.14 28.64
N ARG A 82 3.45 19.59 27.68
CA ARG A 82 2.99 18.20 27.74
C ARG A 82 4.14 17.20 27.74
N LYS A 83 5.20 17.43 26.96
CA LYS A 83 6.42 16.60 27.01
C LYS A 83 7.09 16.68 28.38
N LYS A 84 7.19 17.87 28.99
CA LYS A 84 7.68 18.03 30.37
C LYS A 84 6.79 17.33 31.40
N GLN A 85 5.47 17.45 31.29
CA GLN A 85 4.52 16.79 32.19
C GLN A 85 4.54 15.25 32.05
N LYS A 86 4.73 14.74 30.82
CA LYS A 86 4.89 13.30 30.56
C LYS A 86 6.19 12.75 31.15
N LYS A 87 7.21 13.57 31.35
CA LYS A 87 8.34 13.27 32.25
C LYS A 87 7.86 13.39 33.71
N LYS A 88 6.78 12.67 34.07
CA LYS A 88 6.52 12.36 35.48
C LYS A 88 7.84 11.85 36.04
N SER A 89 8.25 12.32 37.21
CA SER A 89 9.49 11.94 37.88
C SER A 89 9.64 10.42 37.78
N THR A 90 10.41 9.94 36.81
CA THR A 90 10.70 8.53 36.70
C THR A 90 11.48 8.25 37.95
N VAL A 91 10.89 7.44 38.83
CA VAL A 91 11.55 7.07 40.07
C VAL A 91 12.76 6.27 39.64
N LEU A 92 13.92 6.90 39.77
CA LEU A 92 15.18 6.29 39.41
C LEU A 92 15.27 4.98 40.21
N VAL A 93 15.27 3.85 39.50
CA VAL A 93 15.23 2.53 40.16
C VAL A 93 16.59 2.26 40.78
N LEU A 94 16.73 2.69 42.02
CA LEU A 94 17.90 2.44 42.84
C LEU A 94 17.76 1.03 43.43
N GLN A 95 18.78 0.20 43.22
CA GLN A 95 18.80 -1.17 43.73
C GLN A 95 18.86 -1.15 45.26
N GLN A 96 17.79 -1.61 45.92
CA GLN A 96 17.72 -1.78 47.36
C GLN A 96 18.47 -3.05 47.78
N HIS A 97 19.05 -3.05 48.99
CA HIS A 97 19.63 -4.26 49.57
C HIS A 97 18.51 -5.19 50.05
N LYS A 98 18.72 -6.52 49.98
CA LYS A 98 17.69 -7.52 50.32
C LYS A 98 17.26 -7.49 51.80
N ASP A 99 18.11 -6.96 52.69
CA ASP A 99 17.96 -7.11 54.15
C ASP A 99 17.52 -5.83 54.87
N TYR A 100 16.81 -4.92 54.19
CA TYR A 100 16.46 -3.62 54.78
C TYR A 100 14.99 -3.58 55.29
N TYR A 101 14.82 -3.28 56.58
CA TYR A 101 13.55 -3.39 57.33
C TYR A 101 12.92 -2.03 57.70
N GLY A 102 12.91 -1.08 56.76
CA GLY A 102 12.15 0.18 56.87
C GLY A 102 12.91 1.36 57.48
N GLY A 103 12.80 2.53 56.82
CA GLY A 103 13.46 3.79 57.21
C GLY A 103 13.86 4.63 55.98
N ALA A 104 14.23 5.90 56.16
CA ALA A 104 14.72 6.75 55.07
C ALA A 104 16.09 6.28 54.55
N VAL A 105 16.19 6.01 53.24
CA VAL A 105 17.43 5.54 52.60
C VAL A 105 18.18 6.71 51.97
N PHE A 106 19.35 7.03 52.51
CA PHE A 106 20.28 7.98 51.90
C PHE A 106 21.11 7.27 50.83
N TYR A 107 21.04 7.76 49.59
CA TYR A 107 21.83 7.23 48.49
C TYR A 107 23.08 8.06 48.25
N SER A 108 24.24 7.40 48.16
CA SER A 108 25.46 8.07 47.71
C SER A 108 25.30 8.60 46.27
N PRO A 109 25.90 9.74 45.90
CA PRO A 109 25.84 10.26 44.53
C PRO A 109 26.27 9.25 43.45
N ARG A 110 27.23 8.37 43.77
CA ARG A 110 27.69 7.29 42.87
C ARG A 110 26.57 6.31 42.52
N LYS A 111 25.66 5.97 43.46
CA LYS A 111 24.52 5.08 43.20
C LYS A 111 23.49 5.73 42.28
N ILE A 112 23.29 7.04 42.42
CA ILE A 112 22.40 7.82 41.55
C ILE A 112 22.93 7.81 40.12
N LYS A 113 24.23 8.10 39.90
CA LYS A 113 24.84 8.05 38.56
C LYS A 113 24.68 6.67 37.91
N LYS A 114 24.99 5.59 38.63
CA LYS A 114 24.83 4.22 38.11
C LYS A 114 23.39 3.90 37.70
N ALA A 115 22.40 4.38 38.44
CA ALA A 115 21.01 4.13 38.10
C ALA A 115 20.57 4.96 36.88
N GLN A 116 21.10 6.19 36.71
CA GLN A 116 20.87 7.00 35.51
C GLN A 116 21.49 6.36 34.26
N GLU A 117 22.72 5.85 34.37
CA GLU A 117 23.39 5.14 33.28
C GLU A 117 22.56 3.92 32.83
N LYS A 118 22.07 3.11 33.76
CA LYS A 118 21.19 1.97 33.45
C LYS A 118 19.86 2.37 32.80
N GLU A 119 19.28 3.49 33.23
CA GLU A 119 18.05 3.99 32.61
C GLU A 119 18.33 4.48 31.18
N ALA A 120 19.46 5.16 30.97
CA ALA A 120 19.90 5.61 29.65
C ALA A 120 20.14 4.43 28.69
N THR A 121 20.85 3.39 29.13
CA THR A 121 21.06 2.18 28.30
C THR A 121 19.73 1.51 27.95
N LYS A 122 18.81 1.37 28.92
CA LYS A 122 17.48 0.82 28.68
C LYS A 122 16.67 1.65 27.67
N GLN A 123 16.77 2.97 27.72
CA GLN A 123 16.11 3.85 26.75
C GLN A 123 16.73 3.70 25.35
N GLN A 124 18.05 3.58 25.24
CA GLN A 124 18.73 3.32 23.97
C GLN A 124 18.31 1.97 23.39
N GLU A 125 18.33 0.89 24.19
CA GLU A 125 17.87 -0.44 23.78
C GLU A 125 16.41 -0.42 23.29
N GLN A 126 15.52 0.31 23.97
CA GLN A 126 14.14 0.48 23.51
C GLN A 126 14.05 1.22 22.18
N GLN A 127 14.85 2.26 21.96
CA GLN A 127 14.89 3.00 20.70
C GLN A 127 15.42 2.12 19.56
N GLU A 128 16.47 1.36 19.82
CA GLU A 128 17.03 0.39 18.87
C GLU A 128 16.02 -0.72 18.54
N GLU A 129 15.28 -1.23 19.52
CA GLU A 129 14.24 -2.23 19.29
C GLU A 129 13.10 -1.67 18.42
N ILE A 130 12.70 -0.41 18.66
CA ILE A 130 11.71 0.27 17.82
C ILE A 130 12.25 0.46 16.39
N ALA A 131 13.50 0.93 16.24
CA ALA A 131 14.14 1.09 14.94
C ALA A 131 14.21 -0.24 14.18
N ARG A 132 14.67 -1.31 14.84
CA ARG A 132 14.72 -2.66 14.30
C ARG A 132 13.34 -3.18 13.88
N LYS A 133 12.29 -2.90 14.67
CA LYS A 133 10.91 -3.26 14.30
C LYS A 133 10.45 -2.52 13.04
N VAL A 134 10.85 -1.26 12.87
CA VAL A 134 10.55 -0.47 11.67
C VAL A 134 11.31 -1.04 10.46
N GLU A 135 12.60 -1.33 10.59
CA GLU A 135 13.41 -1.92 9.52
C GLU A 135 12.87 -3.28 9.08
N ARG A 136 12.57 -4.18 10.04
CA ARG A 136 11.96 -5.48 9.75
C ARG A 136 10.63 -5.35 9.01
N LYS A 137 9.82 -4.33 9.31
CA LYS A 137 8.58 -4.06 8.57
C LYS A 137 8.87 -3.62 7.14
N LYS A 138 9.89 -2.78 6.92
CA LYS A 138 10.31 -2.33 5.58
C LYS A 138 10.84 -3.50 4.74
N GLU A 139 11.72 -4.33 5.30
CA GLU A 139 12.25 -5.53 4.63
C GLU A 139 11.13 -6.50 4.26
N ARG A 140 10.21 -6.78 5.18
CA ARG A 140 9.06 -7.65 4.90
C ARG A 140 8.18 -7.11 3.78
N ALA A 141 7.96 -5.79 3.73
CA ALA A 141 7.21 -5.15 2.66
C ALA A 141 7.94 -5.25 1.32
N ALA A 142 9.26 -5.06 1.29
CA ALA A 142 10.09 -5.22 0.10
C ALA A 142 10.08 -6.67 -0.42
N ALA A 143 10.28 -7.65 0.46
CA ALA A 143 10.22 -9.07 0.10
C ALA A 143 8.84 -9.45 -0.45
N ALA A 144 7.75 -8.97 0.16
CA ALA A 144 6.40 -9.21 -0.35
C ALA A 144 6.17 -8.58 -1.74
N ARG A 145 6.77 -7.42 -2.03
CA ARG A 145 6.73 -6.81 -3.36
C ARG A 145 7.48 -7.63 -4.39
N TYR A 146 8.70 -8.09 -4.07
CA TYR A 146 9.49 -8.95 -4.95
C TYR A 146 8.75 -10.26 -5.27
N GLN A 147 8.19 -10.92 -4.25
CA GLN A 147 7.40 -12.14 -4.44
C GLN A 147 6.17 -11.91 -5.35
N LYS A 148 5.50 -10.75 -5.21
CA LYS A 148 4.40 -10.38 -6.12
C LYS A 148 4.87 -10.20 -7.57
N GLN A 149 6.05 -9.62 -7.79
CA GLN A 149 6.63 -9.46 -9.13
C GLN A 149 6.94 -10.83 -9.74
N VAL A 150 7.63 -11.72 -9.00
CA VAL A 150 7.93 -13.08 -9.47
C VAL A 150 6.66 -13.86 -9.83
N VAL A 151 5.62 -13.77 -8.99
CA VAL A 151 4.34 -14.43 -9.28
C VAL A 151 3.65 -13.82 -10.51
N ALA A 152 3.71 -12.50 -10.68
CA ALA A 152 3.14 -11.82 -11.84
C ALA A 152 3.86 -12.20 -13.14
N GLU A 153 5.19 -12.25 -13.13
CA GLU A 153 6.01 -12.69 -14.26
C GLU A 153 5.72 -14.16 -14.61
N ALA A 154 5.65 -15.05 -13.61
CA ALA A 154 5.30 -16.44 -13.84
C ALA A 154 3.89 -16.62 -14.45
N LYS A 155 2.92 -15.78 -14.04
CA LYS A 155 1.59 -15.76 -14.66
C LYS A 155 1.65 -15.24 -16.10
N ALA A 156 2.39 -14.18 -16.36
CA ALA A 156 2.57 -13.64 -17.71
C ALA A 156 3.21 -14.67 -18.65
N ALA A 157 4.26 -15.35 -18.21
CA ALA A 157 4.92 -16.43 -18.98
C ALA A 157 3.95 -17.58 -19.30
N ARG A 158 3.10 -17.98 -18.34
CA ARG A 158 2.06 -19.01 -18.57
C ARG A 158 1.04 -18.57 -19.61
N GLU A 159 0.60 -17.31 -19.59
CA GLU A 159 -0.34 -16.78 -20.58
C GLU A 159 0.27 -16.72 -21.98
N VAL A 160 1.54 -16.34 -22.11
CA VAL A 160 2.27 -16.41 -23.40
C VAL A 160 2.33 -17.84 -23.91
N ALA A 161 2.76 -18.80 -23.08
CA ALA A 161 2.85 -20.21 -23.47
C ALA A 161 1.48 -20.81 -23.85
N LYS A 162 0.38 -20.40 -23.19
CA LYS A 162 -0.98 -20.80 -23.59
C LYS A 162 -1.33 -20.27 -24.98
N LYS A 163 -1.08 -18.98 -25.23
CA LYS A 163 -1.36 -18.34 -26.53
C LYS A 163 -0.56 -18.99 -27.66
N GLU A 164 0.69 -19.34 -27.43
CA GLU A 164 1.51 -20.07 -28.41
C GLU A 164 0.95 -21.46 -28.71
N LYS A 165 0.59 -22.23 -27.67
CA LYS A 165 -0.04 -23.55 -27.84
C LYS A 165 -1.37 -23.47 -28.57
N GLU A 166 -2.18 -22.44 -28.34
CA GLU A 166 -3.42 -22.23 -29.07
C GLU A 166 -3.18 -21.90 -30.54
N LYS A 167 -2.18 -21.06 -30.84
CA LYS A 167 -1.78 -20.75 -32.23
C LYS A 167 -1.29 -22.00 -32.96
N GLU A 168 -0.44 -22.81 -32.32
CA GLU A 168 0.05 -24.07 -32.90
C GLU A 168 -1.10 -25.05 -33.17
N LYS A 169 -2.02 -25.20 -32.21
CA LYS A 169 -3.22 -26.04 -32.40
C LYS A 169 -4.09 -25.54 -33.55
N LYS A 170 -4.28 -24.23 -33.68
CA LYS A 170 -5.03 -23.62 -34.80
C LYS A 170 -4.33 -23.87 -36.14
N ALA A 171 -3.03 -23.61 -36.24
CA ALA A 171 -2.26 -23.86 -37.46
C ALA A 171 -2.26 -25.36 -37.84
N LYS A 172 -2.17 -26.26 -36.86
CA LYS A 172 -2.29 -27.70 -37.11
C LYS A 172 -3.68 -28.09 -37.59
N ALA A 173 -4.75 -27.53 -37.00
CA ALA A 173 -6.11 -27.76 -37.43
C ALA A 173 -6.36 -27.24 -38.85
N GLU A 174 -5.86 -26.05 -39.19
CA GLU A 174 -5.92 -25.47 -40.54
C GLU A 174 -5.18 -26.33 -41.56
N ARG A 175 -3.95 -26.78 -41.24
CA ARG A 175 -3.19 -27.69 -42.12
C ARG A 175 -3.93 -29.00 -42.36
N MET A 176 -4.51 -29.58 -41.31
CA MET A 176 -5.29 -30.81 -41.43
C MET A 176 -6.59 -30.60 -42.21
N ALA A 177 -7.22 -29.43 -42.11
CA ALA A 177 -8.41 -29.08 -42.89
C ALA A 177 -8.06 -28.88 -44.37
N ALA A 178 -6.97 -28.17 -44.68
CA ALA A 178 -6.47 -27.97 -46.04
C ALA A 178 -6.12 -29.31 -46.72
N ALA A 179 -5.39 -30.19 -46.03
CA ALA A 179 -5.05 -31.52 -46.56
C ALA A 179 -6.29 -32.40 -46.81
N LYS A 180 -7.34 -32.27 -45.97
CA LYS A 180 -8.62 -32.96 -46.20
C LYS A 180 -9.36 -32.39 -47.42
N ALA A 181 -9.37 -31.07 -47.59
CA ALA A 181 -10.00 -30.41 -48.72
C ALA A 181 -9.31 -30.78 -50.04
N GLU A 182 -7.98 -30.78 -50.08
CA GLU A 182 -7.19 -31.21 -51.24
C GLU A 182 -7.51 -32.68 -51.60
N LYS A 183 -7.49 -33.58 -50.61
CA LYS A 183 -7.84 -34.99 -50.82
C LYS A 183 -9.29 -35.18 -51.28
N GLN A 184 -10.21 -34.30 -50.89
CA GLN A 184 -11.58 -34.30 -51.41
C GLN A 184 -11.62 -33.84 -52.86
N GLN A 185 -10.94 -32.75 -53.20
CA GLN A 185 -10.82 -32.25 -54.58
C GLN A 185 -10.20 -33.30 -55.51
N GLU A 186 -9.14 -34.00 -55.08
CA GLU A 186 -8.56 -35.11 -55.85
C GLU A 186 -9.56 -36.24 -56.09
N ARG A 187 -10.35 -36.60 -55.07
CA ARG A 187 -11.39 -37.63 -55.18
C ARG A 187 -12.51 -37.20 -56.11
N GLU A 188 -12.93 -35.96 -56.04
CA GLU A 188 -13.95 -35.38 -56.91
C GLU A 188 -13.46 -35.28 -58.35
N ALA A 189 -12.23 -34.82 -58.59
CA ALA A 189 -11.60 -34.80 -59.90
C ALA A 189 -11.46 -36.22 -60.48
N ALA A 190 -11.00 -37.18 -59.67
CA ALA A 190 -10.92 -38.58 -60.07
C ALA A 190 -12.31 -39.19 -60.36
N ALA A 191 -13.34 -38.82 -59.58
CA ALA A 191 -14.72 -39.23 -59.82
C ALA A 191 -15.28 -38.62 -61.11
N ALA A 192 -15.03 -37.34 -61.38
CA ALA A 192 -15.42 -36.66 -62.61
C ALA A 192 -14.75 -37.29 -63.84
N GLN A 193 -13.44 -37.59 -63.78
CA GLN A 193 -12.74 -38.30 -64.84
C GLN A 193 -13.30 -39.71 -65.08
N LYS A 194 -13.62 -40.46 -64.01
CA LYS A 194 -14.27 -41.77 -64.13
C LYS A 194 -15.66 -41.66 -64.75
N ALA A 195 -16.45 -40.65 -64.39
CA ALA A 195 -17.78 -40.42 -64.95
C ALA A 195 -17.72 -40.06 -66.45
N LEU A 196 -16.76 -39.23 -66.87
CA LEU A 196 -16.51 -38.95 -68.29
C LEU A 196 -16.15 -40.23 -69.07
N ARG A 197 -15.30 -41.10 -68.51
CA ARG A 197 -14.95 -42.40 -69.13
C ARG A 197 -16.14 -43.35 -69.22
N LEU A 198 -17.03 -43.35 -68.23
CA LEU A 198 -18.25 -44.18 -68.22
C LEU A 198 -19.28 -43.67 -69.24
N SER A 199 -19.46 -42.35 -69.35
CA SER A 199 -20.32 -41.72 -70.37
C SER A 199 -19.89 -42.04 -71.80
N GLN A 200 -18.59 -42.23 -72.04
CA GLN A 200 -18.08 -42.71 -73.33
C GLN A 200 -18.32 -44.21 -73.58
N LYS A 201 -18.73 -44.99 -72.57
CA LYS A 201 -18.71 -46.47 -72.61
C LYS A 201 -20.06 -47.14 -72.40
N THR A 202 -21.18 -46.41 -72.38
CA THR A 202 -22.51 -47.04 -72.17
C THR A 202 -23.52 -46.71 -73.26
N SER A 203 -23.52 -47.55 -74.28
CA SER A 203 -24.73 -47.93 -75.02
C SER A 203 -24.90 -49.45 -74.97
N SER A 204 -25.27 -50.01 -73.81
CA SER A 204 -25.95 -51.33 -73.73
C SER A 204 -26.30 -51.76 -72.29
N THR A 205 -27.59 -51.62 -71.95
CA THR A 205 -28.51 -52.72 -71.61
C THR A 205 -28.21 -53.69 -70.45
N SER A 206 -29.12 -53.59 -69.46
CA SER A 206 -29.87 -54.69 -68.79
C SER A 206 -29.53 -55.07 -67.35
N GLN A 207 -30.63 -55.11 -66.58
CA GLN A 207 -30.77 -55.50 -65.19
C GLN A 207 -31.09 -56.99 -65.10
N GLN A 208 -30.55 -57.71 -64.10
CA GLN A 208 -31.26 -58.85 -63.51
C GLN A 208 -30.97 -58.96 -62.00
N LYS A 209 -32.05 -59.12 -61.22
CA LYS A 209 -32.05 -59.49 -59.80
C LYS A 209 -32.32 -60.99 -59.67
N ALA A 210 -31.62 -61.66 -58.77
CA ALA A 210 -32.03 -62.95 -58.21
C ALA A 210 -31.97 -62.92 -56.68
N LYS A 211 -32.94 -63.56 -56.03
CA LYS A 211 -33.12 -63.69 -54.58
C LYS A 211 -32.60 -65.07 -54.12
N SER A 212 -32.05 -65.17 -52.91
CA SER A 212 -32.20 -66.36 -52.04
C SER A 212 -32.00 -66.00 -50.55
N LYS A 213 -32.70 -66.73 -49.66
CA LYS A 213 -32.65 -66.74 -48.19
C LYS A 213 -32.54 -68.24 -47.76
N PRO A 214 -32.31 -68.65 -46.49
CA PRO A 214 -31.69 -68.00 -45.31
C PRO A 214 -30.67 -68.89 -44.50
N LYS A 215 -29.98 -68.22 -43.53
CA LYS A 215 -29.45 -68.65 -42.21
C LYS A 215 -28.32 -69.70 -42.06
N LEU A 216 -27.31 -69.31 -41.27
CA LEU A 216 -26.80 -70.06 -40.11
C LEU A 216 -26.08 -69.11 -39.11
N LYS A 217 -26.29 -69.33 -37.80
CA LYS A 217 -25.74 -68.57 -36.66
C LYS A 217 -24.49 -69.26 -36.10
N ARG A 218 -23.45 -68.48 -35.76
CA ARG A 218 -22.44 -68.68 -34.67
C ARG A 218 -21.94 -67.26 -34.33
N GLY A 219 -21.71 -66.80 -33.11
CA GLY A 219 -21.78 -67.30 -31.75
C GLY A 219 -21.58 -66.07 -30.83
N ALA A 220 -22.11 -66.16 -29.61
CA ALA A 220 -22.16 -65.08 -28.63
C ALA A 220 -20.79 -64.75 -28.01
N PHE A 221 -20.64 -63.54 -27.46
CA PHE A 221 -20.18 -63.36 -26.08
C PHE A 221 -20.55 -61.96 -25.58
N GLN A 222 -21.47 -61.94 -24.61
CA GLN A 222 -21.88 -60.76 -23.87
C GLN A 222 -21.73 -61.15 -22.40
N LEU A 223 -20.71 -60.61 -21.74
CA LEU A 223 -20.47 -60.79 -20.32
C LEU A 223 -21.04 -59.58 -19.58
N GLN A 224 -22.20 -59.80 -18.95
CA GLN A 224 -22.59 -59.07 -17.75
C GLN A 224 -22.02 -59.81 -16.55
N SER A 225 -21.40 -59.09 -15.62
CA SER A 225 -21.33 -59.49 -14.22
C SER A 225 -21.45 -58.25 -13.35
N GLY A 226 -22.62 -58.06 -12.76
CA GLY A 226 -22.73 -57.33 -11.51
C GLY A 226 -22.34 -58.25 -10.35
N LYS A 227 -21.75 -57.71 -9.30
CA LYS A 227 -21.86 -58.30 -7.96
C LYS A 227 -22.02 -57.18 -6.94
N ASP A 228 -23.06 -57.40 -6.15
CA ASP A 228 -23.71 -56.52 -5.19
C ASP A 228 -23.19 -56.80 -3.76
N SER A 229 -23.55 -55.91 -2.83
CA SER A 229 -23.33 -55.87 -1.37
C SER A 229 -21.91 -55.51 -0.92
N GLY A 230 -21.66 -54.60 0.02
CA GLY A 230 -22.48 -53.80 0.93
C GLY A 230 -21.55 -53.23 2.01
N GLU A 231 -21.96 -52.12 2.63
CA GLU A 231 -21.43 -51.48 3.86
C GLU A 231 -20.20 -50.55 3.77
N GLY A 232 -20.47 -49.28 4.15
CA GLY A 232 -19.47 -48.33 4.66
C GLY A 232 -19.33 -47.04 3.85
N PRO A 233 -20.03 -45.93 4.18
CA PRO A 233 -19.82 -44.64 3.51
C PRO A 233 -18.44 -44.08 3.90
N SER A 234 -17.46 -44.24 3.00
CA SER A 234 -16.16 -43.59 3.14
C SER A 234 -16.33 -42.09 2.91
N GLN A 235 -16.21 -41.34 4.01
CA GLN A 235 -16.20 -39.88 4.08
C GLN A 235 -15.20 -39.25 3.10
N PRO A 236 -15.46 -38.03 2.59
CA PRO A 236 -14.45 -37.22 1.90
C PRO A 236 -13.34 -36.77 2.88
N PRO A 237 -12.09 -36.56 2.42
CA PRO A 237 -11.00 -36.15 3.31
C PRO A 237 -11.27 -34.75 3.87
N GLN A 238 -11.66 -34.69 5.15
CA GLN A 238 -11.62 -33.47 5.94
C GLN A 238 -10.33 -33.42 6.73
N LYS A 239 -9.56 -32.32 6.56
CA LYS A 239 -8.76 -31.54 7.54
C LYS A 239 -7.63 -30.79 6.79
N ALA A 240 -7.27 -29.55 7.10
CA ALA A 240 -7.47 -28.78 8.32
C ALA A 240 -7.60 -27.27 8.02
N SER A 241 -8.71 -26.64 8.41
CA SER A 241 -8.72 -25.22 8.74
C SER A 241 -8.26 -25.07 10.18
N ARG A 242 -7.06 -24.52 10.36
CA ARG A 242 -6.53 -24.15 11.66
C ARG A 242 -7.15 -22.80 12.04
N THR A 243 -8.37 -22.81 12.58
CA THR A 243 -8.95 -21.67 13.27
C THR A 243 -8.71 -21.86 14.77
N GLN A 244 -7.71 -21.16 15.30
CA GLN A 244 -7.56 -21.00 16.74
C GLN A 244 -8.61 -19.99 17.21
N THR A 245 -9.72 -20.47 17.77
CA THR A 245 -10.59 -19.64 18.59
C THR A 245 -10.04 -19.67 20.01
N ILE A 246 -9.37 -18.60 20.42
CA ILE A 246 -8.93 -18.41 21.80
C ILE A 246 -10.19 -18.19 22.65
N ARG A 247 -10.56 -19.19 23.47
CA ARG A 247 -11.52 -19.00 24.56
C ARG A 247 -10.89 -18.06 25.57
N ALA A 248 -11.49 -16.89 25.76
CA ALA A 248 -11.18 -16.04 26.90
C ALA A 248 -11.60 -16.76 28.19
N LEU A 249 -10.66 -16.89 29.13
CA LEU A 249 -10.93 -17.31 30.49
C LEU A 249 -11.77 -16.23 31.18
N ASN A 250 -12.99 -16.60 31.60
CA ASN A 250 -13.76 -15.86 32.60
C ASN A 250 -12.88 -15.68 33.83
N ARG A 251 -12.53 -14.42 34.15
CA ARG A 251 -12.09 -14.08 35.49
C ARG A 251 -13.34 -13.81 36.33
N TYR A 252 -13.64 -14.77 37.19
CA TYR A 252 -14.50 -14.55 38.34
C TYR A 252 -13.82 -13.58 39.31
N SER A 253 -14.70 -12.86 39.99
CA SER A 253 -14.53 -11.92 41.08
C SER A 253 -13.64 -12.42 42.22
N GLU A 254 -12.85 -11.51 42.76
CA GLU A 254 -12.64 -11.22 44.19
C GLU A 254 -12.08 -9.79 44.31
#